data_AF-A0A7S3PQ43-F1
#
_entry.id   AF-A0A7S3PQ43-F1
#
_cell.length_a   1.000
_cell.length_b   1.000
_cell.length_c   1.000
_cell.angle_alpha   90.00
_cell.angle_beta   90.00
_cell.angle_gamma   90.00
#
_symmetry.space_group_name_H-M   'P 1'
#
loop_
_entity.id
_entity.type
_entity.pdbx_description
1 polymer ?
#
loop_
_entity_poly.entity_id
_entity_poly.type
_entity_poly.pdbx_seq_one_letter_code
_entity_poly.pdbx_strand_id
1 'polypeptide(L)'
;MNWGQYSTFEKGGFHVDKEGSDGVEVKNSVENSAKFTRSLTIFKALDRLDIIKECKERNVDVISIHLLGADYVEAKSPERVFEALSRLLYLNGIHDLDLFFSGPNLDCSLNKSSRRLFFPGESTDHSHTSKLYAKTVVKFCDDLYHAPANLELIKHLRKPDLIVCFNAGIWGYDSWKDTITAIITNSSLRCPCIVTSYNKEEADDDHVAIKIISEKASGILWNWKPSHNIFSSLVSRESGIPGRLCIENNFWQAFSGFNT
;
A
#
# COMPACT_ATOMS: atom_id res chain seq x y z
N MET A 1 10.64 37.67 1.86
CA MET A 1 10.81 37.77 0.40
C MET A 1 9.42 37.97 -0.21
N ASN A 2 9.21 39.13 -0.83
CA ASN A 2 7.99 39.54 -1.51
C ASN A 2 7.93 38.88 -2.89
N TRP A 3 6.76 38.36 -3.28
CA TRP A 3 6.44 38.06 -4.68
C TRP A 3 5.14 38.78 -5.04
N GLY A 4 5.30 39.96 -5.63
CA GLY A 4 4.25 40.69 -6.31
C GLY A 4 4.35 40.47 -7.82
N GLN A 5 3.17 40.29 -8.42
CA GLN A 5 2.72 40.78 -9.73
C GLN A 5 3.63 40.59 -10.96
N TYR A 6 3.17 39.78 -11.90
CA TYR A 6 3.28 40.08 -13.33
C TYR A 6 1.95 39.84 -14.05
N SER A 7 1.76 40.68 -15.05
CA SER A 7 0.54 41.12 -15.70
C SER A 7 0.09 40.26 -16.88
N THR A 8 -1.22 40.37 -17.14
CA THR A 8 -1.95 40.24 -18.41
C THR A 8 -1.17 39.97 -19.69
N PHE A 9 -1.54 38.90 -20.40
CA PHE A 9 -1.29 38.71 -21.83
C PHE A 9 -2.62 38.51 -22.59
N GLU A 10 -2.65 39.09 -23.78
CA GLU A 10 -3.80 39.35 -24.64
C GLU A 10 -4.34 38.11 -25.38
N LYS A 11 -5.58 38.26 -25.84
CA LYS A 11 -6.36 37.32 -26.65
C LYS A 11 -5.71 37.05 -28.01
N GLY A 12 -5.21 35.83 -28.20
CA GLY A 12 -4.97 35.24 -29.50
C GLY A 12 -5.93 34.07 -29.72
N GLY A 13 -6.89 34.22 -30.62
CA GLY A 13 -7.80 33.15 -31.01
C GLY A 13 -7.04 32.07 -31.78
N PHE A 14 -6.96 30.88 -31.19
CA PHE A 14 -6.61 29.66 -31.89
C PHE A 14 -7.86 28.79 -31.99
N HIS A 15 -8.40 28.66 -33.20
CA HIS A 15 -9.28 27.56 -33.54
C HIS A 15 -8.37 26.33 -33.70
N VAL A 16 -8.37 25.46 -32.68
CA VAL A 16 -7.72 24.16 -32.74
C VAL A 16 -8.83 23.14 -32.83
N ASP A 17 -8.93 22.48 -33.97
CA ASP A 17 -9.65 21.21 -34.09
C ASP A 17 -8.98 20.21 -33.15
N LYS A 18 -9.59 19.99 -31.98
CA LYS A 18 -9.06 19.16 -30.89
C LYS A 18 -10.11 18.16 -30.43
N GLU A 19 -10.62 17.38 -31.37
CA GLU A 19 -11.43 16.19 -31.06
C GLU A 19 -10.63 14.95 -31.46
N GLY A 20 -9.73 14.48 -30.57
CA GLY A 20 -9.04 13.21 -30.80
C GLY A 20 -7.93 12.83 -29.82
N SER A 21 -7.12 13.79 -29.34
CA SER A 21 -5.98 13.50 -28.45
C SER A 21 -6.33 13.47 -26.96
N ASP A 22 -7.21 14.38 -26.54
CA ASP A 22 -7.44 14.66 -25.13
C ASP A 22 -8.20 13.50 -24.44
N GLY A 23 -8.99 12.72 -25.20
CA GLY A 23 -9.70 11.54 -24.67
C GLY A 23 -8.80 10.31 -24.42
N VAL A 24 -7.72 10.14 -25.19
CA VAL A 24 -6.80 9.00 -25.03
C VAL A 24 -5.88 9.22 -23.82
N GLU A 25 -5.39 10.44 -23.64
CA GLU A 25 -4.51 10.79 -22.52
C GLU A 25 -5.24 10.70 -21.18
N VAL A 26 -6.49 11.19 -21.11
CA VAL A 26 -7.33 11.08 -19.91
C VAL A 26 -7.63 9.62 -19.58
N LYS A 27 -7.98 8.78 -20.56
CA LYS A 27 -8.25 7.36 -20.32
C LYS A 27 -7.01 6.63 -19.77
N ASN A 28 -5.83 6.93 -20.33
CA ASN A 28 -4.57 6.38 -19.83
C ASN A 28 -4.27 6.83 -18.39
N SER A 29 -4.53 8.10 -18.04
CA SER A 29 -4.32 8.59 -16.66
C SER A 29 -5.22 7.90 -15.63
N VAL A 30 -6.48 7.66 -15.97
CA VAL A 30 -7.45 7.00 -15.07
C VAL A 30 -7.06 5.54 -14.87
N GLU A 31 -6.77 4.81 -15.94
CA GLU A 31 -6.31 3.42 -15.87
C GLU A 31 -4.99 3.29 -15.09
N ASN A 32 -4.04 4.21 -15.32
CA ASN A 32 -2.77 4.22 -14.60
C ASN A 32 -2.95 4.53 -13.12
N SER A 33 -3.87 5.43 -12.74
CA SER A 33 -4.14 5.72 -11.32
C SER A 33 -4.63 4.48 -10.57
N ALA A 34 -5.55 3.71 -11.16
CA ALA A 34 -6.03 2.45 -10.58
C ALA A 34 -4.94 1.37 -10.56
N LYS A 35 -4.10 1.31 -11.60
CA LYS A 35 -3.01 0.34 -11.68
C LYS A 35 -1.95 0.60 -10.60
N PHE A 36 -1.59 1.85 -10.36
CA PHE A 36 -0.44 2.21 -9.53
C PHE A 36 -0.80 2.63 -8.10
N THR A 37 -2.08 2.83 -7.78
CA THR A 37 -2.53 3.33 -6.47
C THR A 37 -1.93 2.57 -5.30
N ARG A 38 -1.93 1.23 -5.30
CA ARG A 38 -1.39 0.41 -4.21
C ARG A 38 0.13 0.61 -4.04
N SER A 39 0.88 0.46 -5.12
CA SER A 39 2.35 0.64 -5.12
C SER A 39 2.75 2.03 -4.64
N LEU A 40 2.11 3.07 -5.15
CA LEU A 40 2.41 4.46 -4.81
C LEU A 40 1.98 4.81 -3.39
N THR A 41 0.86 4.26 -2.92
CA THR A 41 0.42 4.41 -1.52
C THR A 41 1.43 3.79 -0.56
N ILE A 42 1.92 2.58 -0.84
CA ILE A 42 2.96 1.93 -0.02
C ILE A 42 4.24 2.75 -0.05
N PHE A 43 4.73 3.13 -1.23
CA PHE A 43 5.96 3.90 -1.35
C PHE A 43 5.86 5.22 -0.57
N LYS A 44 4.70 5.91 -0.64
CA LYS A 44 4.49 7.13 0.12
C LYS A 44 4.40 6.90 1.62
N ALA A 45 3.84 5.77 2.06
CA ALA A 45 3.85 5.37 3.46
C ALA A 45 5.28 5.19 3.97
N LEU A 46 6.10 4.44 3.23
CA LEU A 46 7.50 4.16 3.56
C LEU A 46 8.33 5.45 3.65
N ASP A 47 8.12 6.38 2.72
CA ASP A 47 8.74 7.72 2.73
C ASP A 47 8.27 8.55 3.95
N ARG A 48 6.96 8.65 4.18
CA ARG A 48 6.38 9.46 5.27
C ARG A 48 6.75 8.94 6.67
N LEU A 49 7.00 7.64 6.80
CA LEU A 49 7.43 6.97 8.03
C LEU A 49 8.95 6.89 8.18
N ASP A 50 9.72 7.49 7.27
CA ASP A 50 11.19 7.42 7.22
C ASP A 50 11.79 6.00 7.12
N ILE A 51 10.99 4.97 6.82
CA ILE A 51 11.45 3.56 6.78
C ILE A 51 12.58 3.36 5.76
N ILE A 52 12.48 3.97 4.57
CA ILE A 52 13.53 3.87 3.55
C ILE A 52 14.84 4.48 4.06
N LYS A 53 14.75 5.63 4.75
CA LYS A 53 15.90 6.31 5.32
C LYS A 53 16.53 5.47 6.43
N GLU A 54 15.72 4.94 7.35
CA GLU A 54 16.17 4.08 8.44
C GLU A 54 16.83 2.78 7.93
N CYS A 55 16.33 2.20 6.84
CA CYS A 55 16.96 1.04 6.21
C CYS A 55 18.35 1.38 5.67
N LYS A 56 18.50 2.52 4.96
CA LYS A 56 19.81 3.00 4.47
C LYS A 56 20.79 3.25 5.61
N GLU A 57 20.36 3.92 6.67
CA GLU A 57 21.20 4.23 7.83
C GLU A 57 21.68 2.96 8.56
N ARG A 58 20.84 1.91 8.57
CA ARG A 58 21.20 0.58 9.11
C ARG A 58 21.95 -0.31 8.12
N ASN A 59 22.24 0.16 6.90
CA ASN A 59 22.81 -0.63 5.81
C ASN A 59 22.00 -1.91 5.54
N VAL A 60 20.67 -1.79 5.54
CA VAL A 60 19.70 -2.84 5.21
C VAL A 60 19.15 -2.56 3.82
N ASP A 61 19.30 -3.53 2.93
CA ASP A 61 18.90 -3.46 1.52
C ASP A 61 17.58 -4.18 1.23
N VAL A 62 16.92 -4.71 2.26
CA VAL A 62 15.64 -5.42 2.18
C VAL A 62 14.54 -4.73 2.99
N ILE A 63 13.37 -4.56 2.40
CA ILE A 63 12.15 -4.14 3.09
C ILE A 63 11.15 -5.31 3.10
N SER A 64 10.61 -5.64 4.28
CA SER A 64 9.54 -6.62 4.45
C SER A 64 8.19 -5.94 4.65
N ILE A 65 7.21 -6.29 3.82
CA ILE A 65 5.85 -5.74 3.87
C ILE A 65 4.85 -6.88 4.01
N HIS A 66 3.99 -6.79 5.02
CA HIS A 66 2.90 -7.72 5.20
C HIS A 66 1.58 -7.07 4.76
N LEU A 67 0.91 -7.68 3.80
CA LEU A 67 -0.40 -7.28 3.28
C LEU A 67 -1.48 -8.12 3.94
N LEU A 68 -2.35 -7.48 4.73
CA LEU A 68 -3.41 -8.13 5.49
C LEU A 68 -4.77 -7.84 4.88
N GLY A 69 -5.66 -8.83 4.92
CA GLY A 69 -6.92 -8.76 4.18
C GLY A 69 -6.69 -8.84 2.66
N ALA A 70 -5.53 -9.36 2.23
CA ALA A 70 -5.22 -9.51 0.82
C ALA A 70 -6.24 -10.42 0.14
N ASP A 71 -6.59 -10.08 -1.10
CA ASP A 71 -7.54 -10.84 -1.89
C ASP A 71 -6.99 -11.15 -3.29
N TYR A 72 -7.89 -11.58 -4.17
CA TYR A 72 -7.56 -11.92 -5.54
C TYR A 72 -6.93 -10.76 -6.34
N VAL A 73 -7.26 -9.51 -6.03
CA VAL A 73 -6.74 -8.32 -6.72
C VAL A 73 -5.23 -8.24 -6.57
N GLU A 74 -4.70 -8.37 -5.35
CA GLU A 74 -3.26 -8.34 -5.14
C GLU A 74 -2.59 -9.67 -5.51
N ALA A 75 -3.28 -10.79 -5.28
CA ALA A 75 -2.67 -12.12 -5.39
C ALA A 75 -2.65 -12.73 -6.80
N LYS A 76 -3.57 -12.34 -7.70
CA LYS A 76 -3.63 -12.88 -9.07
C LYS A 76 -2.37 -12.54 -9.87
N SER A 77 -1.92 -11.29 -9.75
CA SER A 77 -0.79 -10.76 -10.54
C SER A 77 0.03 -9.79 -9.69
N PRO A 78 0.68 -10.28 -8.61
CA PRO A 78 1.49 -9.44 -7.74
C PRO A 78 2.61 -8.73 -8.51
N GLU A 79 3.10 -9.32 -9.59
CA GLU A 79 4.04 -8.67 -10.50
C GLU A 79 3.46 -7.39 -11.10
N ARG A 80 2.19 -7.38 -11.52
CA ARG A 80 1.59 -6.16 -12.09
C ARG A 80 1.32 -5.11 -11.02
N VAL A 81 0.95 -5.54 -9.81
CA VAL A 81 0.54 -4.64 -8.72
C VAL A 81 1.75 -3.98 -8.06
N PHE A 82 2.85 -4.72 -7.88
CA PHE A 82 4.01 -4.29 -7.09
C PHE A 82 5.27 -3.98 -7.91
N GLU A 83 5.23 -4.11 -9.25
CA GLU A 83 6.35 -3.70 -10.11
C GLU A 83 6.79 -2.25 -9.85
N ALA A 84 5.84 -1.31 -9.80
CA ALA A 84 6.15 0.10 -9.58
C ALA A 84 6.81 0.33 -8.22
N LEU A 85 6.33 -0.34 -7.16
CA LEU A 85 6.96 -0.30 -5.84
C LEU A 85 8.40 -0.83 -5.90
N SER A 86 8.64 -2.01 -6.47
CA SER A 86 9.98 -2.61 -6.58
C SER A 86 10.95 -1.72 -7.35
N ARG A 87 10.48 -1.04 -8.41
CA ARG A 87 11.28 -0.04 -9.16
C ARG A 87 11.64 1.16 -8.29
N LEU A 88 10.65 1.74 -7.60
CA LEU A 88 10.86 2.91 -6.74
C LEU A 88 11.80 2.61 -5.58
N LEU A 89 11.69 1.42 -4.98
CA LEU A 89 12.59 0.94 -3.93
C LEU A 89 14.03 0.76 -4.45
N TYR A 90 14.20 0.17 -5.63
CA TYR A 90 15.52 0.02 -6.26
C TYR A 90 16.19 1.37 -6.54
N LEU A 91 15.45 2.35 -7.06
CA LEU A 91 15.94 3.72 -7.24
C LEU A 91 16.33 4.41 -5.93
N ASN A 92 15.82 3.88 -4.81
CA ASN A 92 16.16 4.31 -3.47
C ASN A 92 17.16 3.37 -2.77
N GLY A 93 17.92 2.55 -3.50
CA GLY A 93 18.99 1.71 -2.93
C GLY A 93 18.49 0.53 -2.09
N ILE A 94 17.21 0.17 -2.19
CA ILE A 94 16.64 -1.04 -1.60
C ILE A 94 16.58 -2.10 -2.70
N HIS A 95 17.30 -3.19 -2.54
CA HIS A 95 17.53 -4.20 -3.58
C HIS A 95 16.70 -5.46 -3.41
N ASP A 96 16.08 -5.67 -2.25
CA ASP A 96 15.22 -6.80 -1.96
C ASP A 96 13.87 -6.33 -1.39
N LEU A 97 12.77 -6.96 -1.82
CA LEU A 97 11.42 -6.72 -1.32
C LEU A 97 10.78 -8.04 -0.93
N ASP A 98 10.51 -8.23 0.36
CA ASP A 98 9.76 -9.36 0.86
C ASP A 98 8.29 -8.96 1.03
N LEU A 99 7.38 -9.63 0.32
CA LEU A 99 5.94 -9.45 0.47
C LEU A 99 5.30 -10.70 1.07
N PHE A 100 4.52 -10.52 2.13
CA PHE A 100 3.71 -11.58 2.72
C PHE A 100 2.23 -11.21 2.64
N PHE A 101 1.43 -12.05 2.00
CA PHE A 101 0.01 -11.84 1.78
C PHE A 101 -0.76 -12.75 2.72
N SER A 102 -1.66 -12.18 3.53
CA SER A 102 -2.53 -12.92 4.43
C SER A 102 -3.97 -12.44 4.28
N GLY A 103 -4.88 -13.36 4.04
CA GLY A 103 -6.30 -13.05 3.94
C GLY A 103 -7.15 -14.28 3.63
N PRO A 104 -8.36 -14.37 4.20
CA PRO A 104 -9.25 -15.53 4.03
C PRO A 104 -9.81 -15.66 2.60
N ASN A 105 -9.69 -14.60 1.78
CA ASN A 105 -10.18 -14.55 0.41
C ASN A 105 -9.09 -14.86 -0.64
N LEU A 106 -7.89 -15.26 -0.20
CA LEU A 106 -6.86 -15.73 -1.12
C LEU A 106 -7.26 -17.09 -1.69
N ASP A 107 -6.85 -17.33 -2.94
CA ASP A 107 -6.99 -18.65 -3.56
C ASP A 107 -6.18 -19.67 -2.74
N CYS A 108 -6.86 -20.70 -2.23
CA CYS A 108 -6.24 -21.72 -1.38
C CYS A 108 -5.12 -22.49 -2.09
N SER A 109 -5.09 -22.51 -3.43
CA SER A 109 -3.98 -23.08 -4.20
C SER A 109 -2.67 -22.30 -4.03
N LEU A 110 -2.74 -21.05 -3.55
CA LEU A 110 -1.58 -20.23 -3.24
C LEU A 110 -1.07 -20.46 -1.82
N ASN A 111 -1.83 -21.13 -0.95
CA ASN A 111 -1.50 -21.23 0.47
C ASN A 111 -0.11 -21.83 0.69
N LYS A 112 0.71 -21.17 1.53
CA LYS A 112 2.10 -21.53 1.84
C LYS A 112 3.02 -21.62 0.62
N SER A 113 2.60 -21.10 -0.52
CA SER A 113 3.45 -20.98 -1.70
C SER A 113 4.37 -19.77 -1.60
N SER A 114 5.49 -19.84 -2.32
CA SER A 114 6.46 -18.76 -2.44
C SER A 114 6.81 -18.55 -3.91
N ARG A 115 6.88 -17.29 -4.35
CA ARG A 115 7.23 -16.91 -5.72
C ARG A 115 8.35 -15.89 -5.69
N ARG A 116 9.31 -16.02 -6.61
CA ARG A 116 10.29 -14.96 -6.89
C ARG A 116 9.82 -14.21 -8.11
N LEU A 117 9.63 -12.90 -7.97
CA LEU A 117 9.29 -12.02 -9.07
C LEU A 117 10.58 -11.38 -9.57
N PHE A 118 10.77 -11.46 -10.88
CA PHE A 118 11.86 -10.81 -11.58
C PHE A 118 11.27 -9.73 -12.46
N PHE A 119 11.57 -8.49 -12.12
CA PHE A 119 11.16 -7.36 -12.92
C PHE A 119 12.35 -6.97 -13.81
N PRO A 120 12.24 -7.05 -15.14
CA PRO A 120 13.33 -6.72 -16.05
C PRO A 120 13.57 -5.20 -16.03
N GLY A 121 14.74 -4.76 -15.59
CA GLY A 121 15.16 -3.38 -15.77
C GLY A 121 15.60 -3.12 -17.19
N GLU A 122 15.32 -1.90 -17.68
CA GLU A 122 15.89 -1.42 -18.94
C GLU A 122 17.42 -1.37 -18.79
N SER A 123 18.12 -2.12 -19.63
CA SER A 123 19.57 -1.98 -19.74
C SER A 123 19.86 -0.69 -20.49
N THR A 124 20.44 0.29 -19.80
CA THR A 124 21.01 1.47 -20.45
C THR A 124 22.38 1.19 -21.05
N ASP A 125 22.92 -0.02 -20.84
CA ASP A 125 24.27 -0.41 -21.27
C ASP A 125 24.20 -1.46 -22.39
N HIS A 126 25.04 -1.29 -23.42
CA HIS A 126 25.15 -2.25 -24.53
C HIS A 126 25.78 -3.58 -24.12
N SER A 127 26.24 -3.72 -22.87
CA SER A 127 26.52 -5.02 -22.27
C SER A 127 25.21 -5.67 -21.83
N HIS A 128 24.87 -6.82 -22.42
CA HIS A 128 23.64 -7.62 -22.26
C HIS A 128 23.26 -8.10 -20.82
N THR A 129 23.70 -7.45 -19.76
CA THR A 129 23.28 -7.74 -18.39
C THR A 129 22.10 -6.85 -18.02
N SER A 130 20.87 -7.33 -18.25
CA SER A 130 19.65 -6.68 -17.76
C SER A 130 19.76 -6.43 -16.25
N LYS A 131 19.78 -5.17 -15.82
CA LYS A 131 19.72 -4.85 -14.38
C LYS A 131 18.37 -5.34 -13.87
N LEU A 132 18.37 -6.31 -12.95
CA LEU A 132 17.14 -6.69 -12.26
C LEU A 132 16.76 -5.54 -11.32
N TYR A 133 15.47 -5.16 -11.29
CA TYR A 133 14.97 -4.33 -10.19
C TYR A 133 15.02 -5.10 -8.86
N ALA A 134 14.54 -4.50 -7.77
CA ALA A 134 14.55 -5.14 -6.45
C ALA A 134 14.00 -6.57 -6.52
N LYS A 135 14.81 -7.55 -6.12
CA LYS A 135 14.43 -8.96 -6.12
C LYS A 135 13.27 -9.11 -5.14
N THR A 136 12.14 -9.53 -5.66
CA THR A 136 10.90 -9.55 -4.90
C THR A 136 10.51 -10.98 -4.58
N VAL A 137 10.36 -11.30 -3.30
CA VAL A 137 9.86 -12.61 -2.84
C VAL A 137 8.46 -12.44 -2.32
N VAL A 138 7.52 -13.23 -2.83
CA VAL A 138 6.12 -13.19 -2.42
C VAL A 138 5.76 -14.51 -1.74
N LYS A 139 5.12 -14.43 -0.58
CA LYS A 139 4.59 -15.57 0.18
C LYS A 139 3.11 -15.34 0.47
N PHE A 140 2.32 -16.41 0.48
CA PHE A 140 0.86 -16.33 0.64
C PHE A 140 0.36 -17.21 1.79
N CYS A 141 -0.71 -16.76 2.46
CA CYS A 141 -1.41 -17.50 3.50
C CYS A 141 -2.91 -17.19 3.49
N ASP A 142 -3.74 -18.18 3.18
CA ASP A 142 -5.19 -18.05 2.96
C ASP A 142 -6.03 -18.00 4.25
N ASP A 143 -5.47 -17.47 5.33
CA ASP A 143 -6.11 -17.45 6.64
C ASP A 143 -5.87 -16.09 7.33
N LEU A 144 -6.58 -15.86 8.43
CA LEU A 144 -6.48 -14.67 9.26
C LEU A 144 -5.08 -14.53 9.84
N TYR A 145 -4.59 -13.30 9.92
CA TYR A 145 -3.20 -13.04 10.32
C TYR A 145 -2.85 -13.54 11.74
N HIS A 146 -3.83 -13.52 12.64
CA HIS A 146 -3.70 -14.00 14.02
C HIS A 146 -3.95 -15.51 14.18
N ALA A 147 -4.32 -16.23 13.12
CA ALA A 147 -4.58 -17.66 13.21
C ALA A 147 -3.31 -18.40 13.69
N PRO A 148 -3.41 -19.43 14.56
CA PRO A 148 -2.24 -20.11 15.11
C PRO A 148 -1.26 -20.62 14.05
N ALA A 149 -1.78 -21.21 12.96
CA ALA A 149 -0.95 -21.69 11.86
C ALA A 149 -0.17 -20.57 11.17
N ASN A 150 -0.78 -19.38 11.05
CA ASN A 150 -0.15 -18.20 10.45
C ASN A 150 0.89 -17.62 11.38
N LEU A 151 0.62 -17.55 12.68
CA LEU A 151 1.59 -17.10 13.67
C LEU A 151 2.85 -17.97 13.69
N GLU A 152 2.72 -19.29 13.54
CA GLU A 152 3.89 -20.16 13.39
C GLU A 152 4.68 -19.87 12.10
N LEU A 153 4.00 -19.67 10.97
CA LEU A 153 4.66 -19.30 9.72
C LEU A 153 5.41 -17.96 9.84
N ILE A 154 4.76 -16.96 10.45
CA ILE A 154 5.26 -15.61 10.66
C ILE A 154 6.56 -15.59 11.49
N LYS A 155 6.72 -16.50 12.46
CA LYS A 155 7.98 -16.62 13.23
C LYS A 155 9.19 -16.94 12.36
N HIS A 156 8.98 -17.53 11.19
CA HIS A 156 10.02 -17.84 10.22
C HIS A 156 10.14 -16.79 9.11
N LEU A 157 9.33 -15.74 9.15
CA LEU A 157 9.43 -14.60 8.25
C LEU A 157 10.35 -13.53 8.82
N ARG A 158 10.87 -12.67 7.94
CA ARG A 158 11.50 -11.43 8.35
C ARG A 158 10.44 -10.56 9.05
N LYS A 159 10.81 -9.96 10.18
CA LYS A 159 9.95 -8.97 10.85
C LYS A 159 9.50 -7.91 9.83
N PRO A 160 8.19 -7.58 9.74
CA PRO A 160 7.72 -6.57 8.82
C PRO A 160 8.28 -5.19 9.21
N ASP A 161 8.72 -4.44 8.21
CA ASP A 161 9.02 -3.01 8.33
C ASP A 161 7.73 -2.19 8.18
N LEU A 162 6.73 -2.73 7.44
CA LEU A 162 5.41 -2.12 7.24
C LEU A 162 4.32 -3.20 7.16
N ILE A 163 3.16 -2.93 7.77
CA ILE A 163 1.92 -3.67 7.53
C ILE A 163 0.94 -2.80 6.74
N VAL A 164 0.21 -3.39 5.79
CA VAL A 164 -0.74 -2.67 4.94
C VAL A 164 -2.05 -3.45 4.82
N CYS A 165 -3.16 -2.77 5.10
CA CYS A 165 -4.52 -3.28 4.95
C CYS A 165 -5.24 -2.41 3.91
N PHE A 166 -5.32 -2.89 2.67
CA PHE A 166 -5.99 -2.14 1.60
C PHE A 166 -7.50 -2.27 1.70
N ASN A 167 -8.20 -1.15 1.84
CA ASN A 167 -9.66 -1.08 1.78
C ASN A 167 -10.37 -2.14 2.63
N ALA A 168 -9.78 -2.41 3.80
CA ALA A 168 -10.00 -3.63 4.57
C ALA A 168 -11.33 -3.68 5.34
N GLY A 169 -11.96 -2.51 5.54
CA GLY A 169 -13.20 -2.39 6.31
C GLY A 169 -13.02 -2.96 7.72
N ILE A 170 -12.01 -2.48 8.46
CA ILE A 170 -11.72 -2.91 9.84
C ILE A 170 -12.97 -2.80 10.72
N TRP A 171 -13.77 -1.75 10.52
CA TRP A 171 -15.04 -1.54 11.22
C TRP A 171 -16.11 -2.61 10.92
N GLY A 172 -16.01 -3.30 9.79
CA GLY A 172 -17.04 -4.20 9.28
C GLY A 172 -16.92 -5.66 9.73
N TYR A 173 -15.78 -6.07 10.31
CA TYR A 173 -15.54 -7.47 10.67
C TYR A 173 -14.87 -7.65 12.04
N ASP A 174 -15.52 -8.39 12.94
CA ASP A 174 -15.01 -8.68 14.29
C ASP A 174 -13.66 -9.40 14.30
N SER A 175 -13.35 -10.18 13.25
CA SER A 175 -12.08 -10.91 13.11
C SER A 175 -10.87 -9.98 13.05
N TRP A 176 -11.04 -8.71 12.69
CA TRP A 176 -9.94 -7.74 12.74
C TRP A 176 -9.47 -7.44 14.16
N LYS A 177 -10.34 -7.57 15.17
CA LYS A 177 -9.97 -7.30 16.57
C LYS A 177 -8.74 -8.09 16.99
N ASP A 178 -8.71 -9.39 16.70
CA ASP A 178 -7.60 -10.26 17.09
C ASP A 178 -6.36 -10.01 16.23
N THR A 179 -6.53 -9.70 14.94
CA THR A 179 -5.43 -9.27 14.05
C THR A 179 -4.77 -7.99 14.55
N ILE A 180 -5.55 -6.94 14.81
CA ILE A 180 -5.04 -5.66 15.30
C ILE A 180 -4.42 -5.82 16.69
N THR A 181 -5.05 -6.59 17.57
CA THR A 181 -4.49 -6.91 18.89
C THR A 181 -3.13 -7.59 18.77
N ALA A 182 -2.98 -8.57 17.86
CA ALA A 182 -1.71 -9.23 17.62
C ALA A 182 -0.64 -8.25 17.12
N ILE A 183 -0.96 -7.34 16.20
CA ILE A 183 -0.03 -6.32 15.70
C ILE A 183 0.47 -5.39 16.81
N ILE A 184 -0.44 -4.98 17.71
CA ILE A 184 -0.11 -4.05 18.81
C ILE A 184 0.74 -4.74 19.88
N THR A 185 0.33 -5.95 20.27
CA THR A 185 0.85 -6.62 21.47
C THR A 185 2.07 -7.50 21.18
N ASN A 186 2.19 -8.08 19.98
CA ASN A 186 3.31 -8.94 19.62
C ASN A 186 4.53 -8.10 19.16
N SER A 187 5.61 -8.13 19.93
CA SER A 187 6.84 -7.38 19.65
C SER A 187 7.48 -7.70 18.30
N SER A 188 7.31 -8.94 17.81
CA SER A 188 7.80 -9.37 16.49
C SER A 188 6.98 -8.80 15.33
N LEU A 189 5.74 -8.36 15.59
CA LEU A 189 4.83 -7.78 14.60
C LEU A 189 4.69 -6.27 14.70
N ARG A 190 5.16 -5.71 15.82
CA ARG A 190 5.10 -4.28 16.08
C ARG A 190 5.95 -3.50 15.08
N CYS A 191 5.27 -2.90 14.12
CA CYS A 191 5.74 -1.96 13.10
C CYS A 191 4.58 -1.03 12.72
N PRO A 192 4.81 0.04 11.94
CA PRO A 192 3.73 0.85 11.42
C PRO A 192 2.74 0.03 10.57
N CYS A 193 1.45 0.26 10.80
CA CYS A 193 0.34 -0.34 10.06
C CYS A 193 -0.43 0.75 9.32
N ILE A 194 -0.61 0.56 8.01
CA ILE A 194 -1.38 1.44 7.13
C ILE A 194 -2.74 0.79 6.88
N VAL A 195 -3.79 1.57 7.05
CA VAL A 195 -5.15 1.16 6.65
C VAL A 195 -5.65 2.16 5.62
N THR A 196 -6.14 1.67 4.49
CA THR A 196 -6.81 2.49 3.48
C THR A 196 -8.31 2.20 3.45
N SER A 197 -9.10 3.18 2.98
CA SER A 197 -10.57 3.10 2.94
C SER A 197 -11.10 3.73 1.66
N TYR A 198 -12.32 3.38 1.24
CA TYR A 198 -12.86 3.82 -0.06
C TYR A 198 -13.35 5.28 -0.05
N ASN A 199 -13.70 5.80 1.13
CA ASN A 199 -14.23 7.13 1.34
C ASN A 199 -13.90 7.60 2.76
N LYS A 200 -14.33 8.82 3.10
CA LYS A 200 -14.04 9.43 4.40
C LYS A 200 -14.77 8.73 5.52
N GLU A 201 -16.03 8.36 5.29
CA GLU A 201 -16.91 7.72 6.27
C GLU A 201 -16.31 6.39 6.73
N GLU A 202 -15.92 5.53 5.80
CA GLU A 202 -15.24 4.27 6.13
C GLU A 202 -13.93 4.50 6.88
N ALA A 203 -13.16 5.53 6.51
CA ALA A 203 -11.91 5.85 7.19
C ALA A 203 -12.12 6.30 8.63
N ASP A 204 -13.17 7.08 8.88
CA ASP A 204 -13.59 7.51 10.22
C ASP A 204 -14.11 6.32 11.03
N ASP A 205 -14.89 5.41 10.42
CA ASP A 205 -15.36 4.18 11.06
C ASP A 205 -14.21 3.23 11.42
N ASP A 206 -13.26 3.02 10.50
CA ASP A 206 -12.03 2.25 10.72
C ASP A 206 -11.21 2.85 11.87
N HIS A 207 -11.09 4.18 11.91
CA HIS A 207 -10.35 4.89 12.96
C HIS A 207 -10.96 4.63 14.34
N VAL A 208 -12.29 4.72 14.45
CA VAL A 208 -13.02 4.45 15.69
C VAL A 208 -12.85 2.99 16.12
N ALA A 209 -13.00 2.04 15.19
CA ALA A 209 -12.84 0.62 15.47
C ALA A 209 -11.42 0.30 16.00
N ILE A 210 -10.38 0.79 15.33
CA ILE A 210 -8.98 0.61 15.74
C ILE A 210 -8.74 1.24 17.12
N LYS A 211 -9.28 2.44 17.37
CA LYS A 211 -9.16 3.11 18.67
C LYS A 211 -9.77 2.25 19.79
N ILE A 212 -10.98 1.73 19.62
CA ILE A 212 -11.65 0.87 20.60
C ILE A 212 -10.85 -0.41 20.87
N ILE A 213 -10.28 -1.02 19.83
CA ILE A 213 -9.42 -2.21 19.97
C ILE A 213 -8.17 -1.84 20.77
N SER A 214 -7.53 -0.72 20.45
CA SER A 214 -6.28 -0.28 21.08
C SER A 214 -6.42 0.06 22.56
N GLU A 215 -7.54 0.65 22.99
CA GLU A 215 -7.81 0.97 24.40
C GLU A 215 -7.84 -0.30 25.26
N LYS A 216 -8.13 -1.46 24.66
CA LYS A 216 -8.12 -2.77 25.31
C LYS A 216 -6.77 -3.49 25.23
N ALA A 217 -5.91 -3.11 24.28
CA ALA A 217 -4.73 -3.88 23.84
C ALA A 217 -3.38 -3.19 24.16
N SER A 218 -3.30 -2.39 25.23
CA SER A 218 -2.09 -1.64 25.66
C SER A 218 -1.79 -0.36 24.86
N GLY A 219 -2.73 0.13 24.06
CA GLY A 219 -2.67 1.42 23.38
C GLY A 219 -1.92 1.42 22.04
N ILE A 220 -2.15 2.47 21.25
CA ILE A 220 -1.47 2.73 19.97
C ILE A 220 -0.94 4.15 19.88
N LEU A 221 0.14 4.31 19.12
CA LEU A 221 0.57 5.59 18.60
C LEU A 221 -0.04 5.81 17.23
N TRP A 222 -0.82 6.87 17.07
CA TRP A 222 -1.26 7.32 15.75
C TRP A 222 -0.13 8.07 15.05
N ASN A 223 0.41 7.50 13.97
CA ASN A 223 1.39 8.19 13.12
C ASN A 223 0.69 9.31 12.33
N TRP A 224 -0.52 9.06 11.85
CA TRP A 224 -1.46 10.09 11.40
C TRP A 224 -2.90 9.56 11.43
N LYS A 225 -3.84 10.49 11.64
CA LYS A 225 -5.29 10.26 11.57
C LYS A 225 -5.77 10.10 10.11
N PRO A 226 -7.01 9.63 9.87
CA PRO A 226 -7.60 9.60 8.54
C PRO A 226 -7.37 10.89 7.76
N SER A 227 -6.84 10.74 6.56
CA SER A 227 -6.57 11.83 5.64
C SER A 227 -6.71 11.36 4.21
N HIS A 228 -6.86 12.29 3.27
CA HIS A 228 -6.90 11.94 1.85
C HIS A 228 -5.54 11.38 1.39
N ASN A 229 -5.57 10.33 0.59
CA ASN A 229 -4.39 9.76 -0.04
C ASN A 229 -4.19 10.39 -1.42
N ILE A 230 -3.05 11.04 -1.64
CA ILE A 230 -2.74 11.69 -2.92
C ILE A 230 -2.56 10.71 -4.09
N PHE A 231 -2.42 9.41 -3.78
CA PHE A 231 -2.29 8.33 -4.76
C PHE A 231 -3.56 7.47 -4.84
N SER A 232 -4.71 8.01 -4.44
CA SER A 232 -6.00 7.37 -4.65
C SER A 232 -6.27 7.13 -6.15
N SER A 233 -7.07 6.11 -6.44
CA SER A 233 -7.52 5.86 -7.81
C SER A 233 -8.40 7.00 -8.30
N LEU A 234 -8.35 7.32 -9.59
CA LEU A 234 -9.33 8.21 -10.23
C LEU A 234 -10.59 7.46 -10.66
N VAL A 235 -10.62 6.13 -10.53
CA VAL A 235 -11.79 5.31 -10.82
C VAL A 235 -12.73 5.29 -9.62
N SER A 236 -13.95 5.78 -9.82
CA SER A 236 -15.04 5.68 -8.85
C SER A 236 -16.03 4.57 -9.22
N ARG A 237 -16.55 3.89 -8.21
CA ARG A 237 -17.70 2.99 -8.34
C ARG A 237 -18.78 3.36 -7.33
N GLU A 238 -20.03 3.02 -7.62
CA GLU A 238 -21.09 3.15 -6.61
C GLU A 238 -20.85 2.15 -5.48
N SER A 239 -21.08 2.59 -4.24
CA SER A 239 -21.10 1.69 -3.09
C SER A 239 -22.45 0.99 -2.97
N GLY A 240 -22.54 -0.02 -2.10
CA GLY A 240 -23.84 -0.62 -1.74
C GLY A 240 -24.79 0.32 -0.99
N ILE A 241 -24.29 1.49 -0.54
CA ILE A 241 -25.08 2.55 0.09
C ILE A 241 -25.35 3.64 -0.97
N PRO A 242 -26.63 3.93 -1.28
CA PRO A 242 -26.98 4.95 -2.27
C PRO A 242 -26.31 6.30 -2.00
N GLY A 243 -25.75 6.91 -3.03
CA GLY A 243 -25.10 8.22 -2.97
C GLY A 243 -23.68 8.23 -2.42
N ARG A 244 -23.12 7.08 -2.00
CA ARG A 244 -21.71 6.97 -1.62
C ARG A 244 -20.90 6.38 -2.76
N LEU A 245 -19.78 7.03 -3.09
CA LEU A 245 -18.80 6.55 -4.03
C LEU A 245 -17.71 5.78 -3.29
N CYS A 246 -17.27 4.69 -3.89
CA CYS A 246 -16.06 3.99 -3.51
C CYS A 246 -14.94 4.35 -4.47
N ILE A 247 -13.86 4.91 -3.94
CA ILE A 247 -12.63 5.19 -4.69
C ILE A 247 -11.51 4.40 -4.02
N GLU A 248 -10.79 3.61 -4.79
CA GLU A 248 -9.75 2.73 -4.22
C GLU A 248 -8.63 3.55 -3.57
N ASN A 249 -8.24 3.15 -2.35
CA ASN A 249 -7.27 3.85 -1.50
C ASN A 249 -7.52 5.36 -1.36
N ASN A 250 -8.77 5.82 -1.32
CA ASN A 250 -9.11 7.25 -1.25
C ASN A 250 -8.62 7.94 0.03
N PHE A 251 -8.82 7.25 1.15
CA PHE A 251 -8.35 7.70 2.45
C PHE A 251 -7.38 6.69 3.02
N TRP A 252 -6.51 7.18 3.91
CA TRP A 252 -5.52 6.36 4.58
C TRP A 252 -5.18 6.94 5.96
N GLN A 253 -4.82 6.03 6.86
CA GLN A 253 -4.39 6.34 8.22
C GLN A 253 -3.26 5.39 8.62
N ALA A 254 -2.51 5.75 9.65
CA ALA A 254 -1.47 4.88 10.17
C ALA A 254 -1.32 4.94 11.67
N PHE A 255 -1.04 3.78 12.24
CA PHE A 255 -0.79 3.60 13.66
C PHE A 255 0.32 2.58 13.89
N SER A 256 0.88 2.58 15.09
CA SER A 256 1.87 1.63 15.57
C SER A 256 1.50 1.19 17.00
N GLY A 257 1.86 -0.02 17.43
CA GLY A 257 1.79 -0.38 18.85
C GLY A 257 2.78 0.46 19.68
N PHE A 258 2.43 0.84 20.92
CA PHE A 258 3.34 1.57 21.80
C PHE A 258 4.57 0.73 22.15
N ASN A 259 5.75 1.37 22.18
CA ASN A 259 6.91 0.85 22.89
C ASN A 259 6.82 1.34 24.34
N THR A 260 6.36 0.46 25.23
CA THR A 260 6.64 0.59 26.67
C THR A 260 8.06 0.18 26.97
#